data_AF-A0A443RVE3-F1
#
_entry.id   AF-A0A443RVE3-F1
#
_cell.length_a   1.000
_cell.length_b   1.000
_cell.length_c   1.000
_cell.angle_alpha   90.00
_cell.angle_beta   90.00
_cell.angle_gamma   90.00
#
_symmetry.space_group_name_H-M   'P 1'
#
loop_
_entity.id
_entity.type
_entity.pdbx_description
1 polymer ?
#
loop_
_entity_poly.entity_id
_entity_poly.type
_entity_poly.pdbx_seq_one_letter_code
_entity_poly.pdbx_strand_id
1 'polypeptide(L)'
;YQNEKYTSTQNAQCRNLAKSIENSVNQSVNPCDNFYRFACDKWRAEHSIADDRSSVSIFSIVQDSMKRQIIKILNATFGKGKAIEKLRSVYDECMNTERIMERNSQPLTNVINELNGWPVLMNDSWKEENFEWFKMLASVRTNGFSYDVLLSISVSPDIKQNTINRVK
;
A
#
# COMPACT_ATOMS: atom_id res chain seq x y z
N TYR A 1 -44.27 23.83 -12.49
CA TYR A 1 -43.94 22.42 -12.17
C TYR A 1 -43.95 21.61 -13.45
N GLN A 2 -42.89 21.72 -14.24
CA GLN A 2 -42.69 20.97 -15.49
C GLN A 2 -41.88 19.72 -15.12
N ASN A 3 -42.44 18.55 -15.41
CA ASN A 3 -41.81 17.25 -15.20
C ASN A 3 -40.61 17.11 -16.16
N GLU A 4 -39.40 17.33 -15.67
CA GLU A 4 -38.18 16.88 -16.34
C GLU A 4 -38.13 15.34 -16.30
N LYS A 5 -38.67 14.70 -17.34
CA LYS A 5 -38.29 13.34 -17.71
C LYS A 5 -36.82 13.36 -18.12
N TYR A 6 -35.92 13.20 -17.16
CA TYR A 6 -34.54 12.78 -17.42
C TYR A 6 -34.60 11.41 -18.12
N THR A 7 -34.51 11.43 -19.45
CA THR A 7 -34.41 10.21 -20.24
C THR A 7 -33.01 9.65 -20.04
N SER A 8 -32.92 8.57 -19.26
CA SER A 8 -31.69 7.87 -18.88
C SER A 8 -30.81 7.41 -20.06
N THR A 9 -31.35 7.43 -21.29
CA THR A 9 -30.71 6.92 -22.51
C THR A 9 -29.82 7.93 -23.26
N GLN A 10 -29.88 9.23 -22.97
CA GLN A 10 -29.11 10.24 -23.73
C GLN A 10 -27.73 10.60 -23.14
N ASN A 11 -27.48 10.33 -21.86
CA ASN A 11 -26.18 10.62 -21.23
C ASN A 11 -25.12 9.56 -21.61
N ALA A 12 -24.00 10.00 -22.20
CA ALA A 12 -22.88 9.14 -22.55
C ALA A 12 -22.30 8.39 -21.34
N GLN A 13 -22.27 9.01 -20.17
CA GLN A 13 -21.84 8.38 -18.92
C GLN A 13 -22.78 7.23 -18.52
N CYS A 14 -24.10 7.41 -18.64
CA CYS A 14 -25.07 6.37 -18.36
C CYS A 14 -24.93 5.18 -19.33
N ARG A 15 -24.70 5.45 -20.63
CA ARG A 15 -24.46 4.39 -21.62
C ARG A 15 -23.18 3.61 -21.33
N ASN A 16 -22.09 4.29 -20.99
CA ASN A 16 -20.83 3.64 -20.65
C ASN A 16 -20.94 2.79 -19.38
N LEU A 17 -21.64 3.30 -18.36
CA LEU A 17 -21.90 2.55 -17.13
C LEU A 17 -22.76 1.31 -17.39
N ALA A 18 -23.84 1.44 -18.16
CA ALA A 18 -24.70 0.32 -18.52
C ALA A 18 -23.91 -0.78 -19.25
N LYS A 19 -23.05 -0.39 -20.20
CA LYS A 19 -22.16 -1.33 -20.91
C LYS A 19 -21.17 -2.01 -19.97
N SER A 20 -20.59 -1.29 -19.01
CA SER A 20 -19.70 -1.87 -18.01
C SER A 20 -20.39 -2.90 -17.13
N ILE A 21 -21.66 -2.67 -16.76
CA ILE A 21 -22.48 -3.62 -16.00
C ILE A 21 -22.77 -4.85 -16.86
N GLU A 22 -23.19 -4.65 -18.11
CA GLU A 22 -23.49 -5.73 -19.05
C GLU A 22 -22.29 -6.67 -19.28
N ASN A 23 -21.09 -6.10 -19.38
CA ASN A 23 -19.84 -6.87 -19.50
C ASN A 23 -19.49 -7.66 -18.23
N SER A 24 -20.06 -7.31 -17.08
CA SER A 24 -19.80 -8.00 -15.81
C SER A 24 -20.82 -9.11 -15.53
N VAL A 25 -22.06 -8.91 -15.98
CA VAL A 25 -23.21 -9.76 -15.64
C VAL A 25 -23.27 -11.03 -16.51
N ASN A 26 -23.37 -12.17 -15.83
CA ASN A 26 -23.67 -13.48 -16.40
C ASN A 26 -25.17 -13.81 -16.25
N GLN A 27 -25.96 -13.51 -17.28
CA GLN A 27 -27.41 -13.75 -17.32
C GLN A 27 -27.81 -15.23 -17.30
N SER A 28 -26.86 -16.16 -17.48
CA SER A 28 -27.14 -17.60 -17.39
C SER A 28 -27.25 -18.11 -15.95
N VAL A 29 -26.93 -17.29 -14.95
CA VAL A 29 -27.06 -17.61 -13.53
C VAL A 29 -28.29 -16.90 -12.98
N ASN A 30 -29.17 -17.62 -12.28
CA ASN A 30 -30.28 -16.97 -11.58
C ASN A 30 -29.75 -16.12 -10.40
N PRO A 31 -30.04 -14.81 -10.34
CA PRO A 31 -29.56 -13.95 -9.27
C PRO A 31 -30.08 -14.36 -7.88
N CYS A 32 -31.23 -15.03 -7.79
CA CYS A 32 -31.79 -15.51 -6.53
C CYS A 32 -31.00 -16.70 -5.96
N ASP A 33 -30.31 -17.45 -6.82
CA ASP A 33 -29.53 -18.62 -6.41
C ASP A 33 -28.08 -18.25 -6.09
N ASN A 34 -27.45 -17.40 -6.91
CA ASN A 34 -26.11 -16.89 -6.65
C ASN A 34 -25.87 -15.53 -7.30
N PHE A 35 -26.19 -14.46 -6.56
CA PHE A 35 -26.06 -13.09 -7.04
C PHE A 35 -24.63 -12.70 -7.41
N TYR A 36 -23.62 -13.21 -6.69
CA TYR A 36 -22.21 -12.91 -6.98
C TYR A 36 -21.81 -13.45 -8.37
N ARG A 37 -22.17 -14.70 -8.67
CA ARG A 37 -21.92 -15.31 -9.97
C ARG A 37 -22.69 -14.63 -11.08
N PHE A 38 -23.97 -14.30 -10.85
CA PHE A 38 -24.76 -13.51 -11.78
C PHE A 38 -24.11 -12.14 -12.06
N ALA A 39 -23.63 -11.44 -11.04
CA ALA A 39 -23.14 -10.07 -11.20
C ALA A 39 -21.69 -9.97 -11.71
N CYS A 40 -20.85 -10.99 -11.47
CA CYS A 40 -19.40 -10.86 -11.62
C CYS A 40 -18.72 -11.94 -12.47
N ASP A 41 -19.38 -13.06 -12.82
CA ASP A 41 -18.68 -14.19 -13.47
C ASP A 41 -18.03 -13.79 -14.81
N LYS A 42 -18.66 -12.93 -15.63
CA LYS A 42 -18.03 -12.45 -16.87
C LYS A 42 -16.83 -11.57 -16.59
N TRP A 43 -16.94 -10.63 -15.63
CA TRP A 43 -15.84 -9.77 -15.24
C TRP A 43 -14.63 -10.59 -14.78
N ARG A 44 -14.86 -11.63 -13.96
CA ARG A 44 -13.82 -12.53 -13.46
C ARG A 44 -13.15 -13.34 -14.58
N ALA A 45 -13.90 -13.74 -15.61
CA ALA A 45 -13.36 -14.45 -16.75
C ALA A 45 -12.41 -13.57 -17.58
N GLU A 46 -12.66 -12.27 -17.65
CA GLU A 46 -11.83 -11.30 -18.37
C GLU A 46 -10.66 -10.73 -17.54
N HIS A 47 -10.73 -10.83 -16.21
CA HIS A 47 -9.74 -10.26 -15.29
C HIS A 47 -9.07 -11.37 -14.47
N SER A 48 -8.10 -12.05 -15.08
CA SER A 48 -7.24 -13.01 -14.38
C SER A 48 -6.26 -12.29 -13.45
N ILE A 49 -5.90 -12.96 -12.36
CA ILE A 49 -4.84 -12.48 -11.46
C ILE A 49 -3.50 -12.62 -12.19
N ALA A 50 -2.77 -11.52 -12.35
CA ALA A 50 -1.45 -11.50 -12.96
C ALA A 50 -0.38 -12.06 -12.00
N ASP A 51 0.76 -12.52 -12.53
CA ASP A 51 1.83 -13.19 -11.76
C ASP A 51 2.43 -12.33 -10.64
N ASP A 52 2.35 -11.01 -10.76
CA ASP A 52 2.82 -10.03 -9.77
C ASP A 52 1.79 -9.73 -8.66
N ARG A 53 0.66 -10.44 -8.64
CA ARG A 53 -0.49 -10.14 -7.77
C ARG A 53 -1.05 -11.38 -7.09
N SER A 54 -1.58 -11.17 -5.89
CA SER A 54 -2.33 -12.18 -5.14
C SER A 54 -3.84 -12.11 -5.36
N SER A 55 -4.35 -10.99 -5.88
CA SER A 55 -5.78 -10.79 -6.13
C SER A 55 -6.03 -9.69 -7.17
N VAL A 56 -7.23 -9.69 -7.74
CA VAL A 56 -7.71 -8.65 -8.65
C VAL A 56 -9.15 -8.25 -8.30
N SER A 57 -9.41 -6.96 -8.28
CA SER A 57 -10.71 -6.36 -8.01
C SER A 57 -10.83 -5.01 -8.70
N ILE A 58 -12.05 -4.45 -8.74
CA ILE A 58 -12.25 -3.08 -9.23
C ILE A 58 -11.39 -2.06 -8.46
N PHE A 59 -11.19 -2.26 -7.15
CA PHE A 59 -10.34 -1.38 -6.34
C PHE A 59 -8.88 -1.43 -6.79
N SER A 60 -8.37 -2.62 -7.13
CA SER A 60 -6.99 -2.75 -7.66
C SER A 60 -6.82 -2.01 -9.00
N ILE A 61 -7.82 -2.06 -9.88
CA ILE A 61 -7.80 -1.34 -11.17
C ILE A 61 -7.77 0.18 -10.95
N VAL A 62 -8.59 0.68 -10.03
CA VAL A 62 -8.62 2.11 -9.67
C VAL A 62 -7.29 2.52 -9.03
N GLN A 63 -6.75 1.71 -8.11
CA GLN A 63 -5.45 1.96 -7.48
C GLN A 63 -4.33 2.02 -8.52
N ASP A 64 -4.32 1.14 -9.53
CA ASP A 64 -3.32 1.19 -10.61
C ASP A 64 -3.45 2.45 -11.46
N SER A 65 -4.68 2.86 -11.78
CA SER A 65 -4.94 4.11 -12.48
C SER A 65 -4.43 5.32 -11.69
N MET A 66 -4.67 5.33 -10.37
CA MET A 66 -4.16 6.37 -9.46
C MET A 66 -2.63 6.36 -9.39
N LYS A 67 -2.01 5.18 -9.23
CA LYS A 67 -0.54 5.02 -9.21
C LYS A 67 0.09 5.56 -10.49
N ARG A 68 -0.48 5.23 -11.67
CA ARG A 68 0.01 5.77 -12.96
C ARG A 68 -0.04 7.29 -13.01
N GLN A 69 -1.12 7.90 -12.50
CA GLN A 69 -1.23 9.36 -12.43
C GLN A 69 -0.20 9.96 -11.47
N ILE A 70 -0.01 9.35 -10.30
CA ILE A 70 1.01 9.78 -9.33
C ILE A 70 2.41 9.70 -9.94
N ILE A 71 2.77 8.58 -10.58
CA ILE A 71 4.06 8.42 -11.26
C ILE A 71 4.26 9.50 -12.34
N LYS A 72 3.22 9.78 -13.14
CA LYS A 72 3.27 10.85 -14.14
C LYS A 72 3.54 12.23 -13.51
N ILE A 73 2.94 12.50 -12.35
CA ILE A 73 3.20 13.74 -11.60
C ILE A 73 4.64 13.75 -11.08
N LEU A 74 5.10 12.66 -10.44
CA LEU A 74 6.43 12.56 -9.86
C LEU A 74 7.55 12.70 -10.90
N ASN A 75 7.36 12.16 -12.11
CA ASN A 75 8.30 12.28 -13.22
C ASN A 75 8.26 13.65 -13.93
N ALA A 76 7.26 14.50 -13.63
CA ALA A 76 7.16 15.84 -14.19
C ALA A 76 7.74 16.89 -13.24
N THR A 77 7.93 18.11 -13.72
CA THR A 77 8.24 19.24 -12.84
C THR A 77 6.94 19.77 -12.22
N PHE A 78 6.73 19.54 -10.92
CA PHE A 78 5.52 19.97 -10.21
C PHE A 78 5.81 20.62 -8.85
N GLY A 79 5.23 21.78 -8.56
CA GLY A 79 5.36 22.42 -7.24
C GLY A 79 6.79 22.82 -6.85
N LYS A 80 6.91 23.48 -5.70
CA LYS A 80 8.17 23.94 -5.09
C LYS A 80 8.06 23.84 -3.57
N GLY A 81 9.20 23.76 -2.89
CA GLY A 81 9.31 23.77 -1.43
C GLY A 81 9.87 22.47 -0.86
N LYS A 82 10.37 22.56 0.38
CA LYS A 82 11.14 21.50 1.05
C LYS A 82 10.44 20.13 1.07
N ALA A 83 9.11 20.10 1.23
CA ALA A 83 8.36 18.85 1.24
C ALA A 83 8.37 18.14 -0.14
N ILE A 84 8.21 18.92 -1.21
CA ILE A 84 8.23 18.41 -2.59
C ILE A 84 9.64 17.98 -2.98
N GLU A 85 10.67 18.73 -2.57
CA GLU A 85 12.08 18.36 -2.79
C GLU A 85 12.43 17.04 -2.11
N LYS A 86 12.02 16.84 -0.84
CA LYS A 86 12.19 15.56 -0.14
C LYS A 86 11.43 14.43 -0.82
N LEU A 87 10.18 14.67 -1.25
CA LEU A 87 9.39 13.68 -1.98
C LEU A 87 10.08 13.21 -3.27
N ARG A 88 10.62 14.16 -4.06
CA ARG A 88 11.39 13.83 -5.27
C ARG A 88 12.63 13.03 -4.94
N SER A 89 13.43 13.49 -3.97
CA SER A 89 14.65 12.78 -3.57
C SER A 89 14.36 11.35 -3.12
N VAL A 90 13.30 11.12 -2.33
CA VAL A 90 12.89 9.77 -1.93
C VAL A 90 12.48 8.92 -3.14
N TYR A 91 11.72 9.49 -4.08
CA TYR A 91 11.31 8.79 -5.29
C TYR A 91 12.52 8.43 -6.18
N ASP A 92 13.41 9.38 -6.43
CA ASP A 92 14.59 9.19 -7.29
C ASP A 92 15.56 8.15 -6.70
N GLU A 93 15.79 8.18 -5.39
CA GLU A 93 16.61 7.18 -4.68
C GLU A 93 15.98 5.78 -4.73
N CYS A 94 14.65 5.69 -4.65
CA CYS A 94 13.92 4.42 -4.73
C CYS A 94 13.96 3.82 -6.16
N MET A 95 13.87 4.68 -7.18
CA MET A 95 13.84 4.24 -8.58
C MET A 95 15.23 3.92 -9.15
N ASN A 96 16.32 4.35 -8.49
CA ASN A 96 17.69 4.07 -8.91
C ASN A 96 18.13 2.65 -8.53
N THR A 97 17.68 1.67 -9.33
CA THR A 97 17.98 0.25 -9.12
C THR A 97 19.46 -0.10 -9.26
N GLU A 98 20.21 0.61 -10.11
CA GLU A 98 21.66 0.43 -10.25
C GLU A 98 22.38 0.69 -8.92
N ARG A 99 22.11 1.85 -8.29
CA ARG A 99 22.69 2.21 -7.00
C ARG A 99 22.27 1.26 -5.88
N ILE A 100 21.04 0.74 -5.93
CA ILE A 100 20.55 -0.28 -4.98
C ILE A 100 21.36 -1.57 -5.14
N MET A 101 21.57 -2.03 -6.38
CA MET A 101 22.35 -3.23 -6.67
C MET A 101 23.83 -3.07 -6.31
N GLU A 102 24.43 -1.92 -6.57
CA GLU A 102 25.81 -1.60 -6.20
C GLU A 102 26.04 -1.66 -4.69
N ARG A 103 25.08 -1.18 -3.89
CA ARG A 103 25.16 -1.18 -2.42
C ARG A 103 24.93 -2.55 -1.82
N ASN A 104 24.19 -3.42 -2.50
CA ASN A 104 23.87 -4.78 -2.06
C ASN A 104 23.38 -4.81 -0.59
N SER A 105 23.82 -5.78 0.21
CA SER A 105 23.44 -5.94 1.62
C SER A 105 24.13 -4.97 2.58
N GLN A 106 25.02 -4.08 2.11
CA GLN A 106 25.80 -3.21 2.97
C GLN A 106 24.94 -2.31 3.86
N PRO A 107 23.87 -1.63 3.37
CA PRO A 107 23.03 -0.80 4.21
C PRO A 107 22.37 -1.59 5.35
N LEU A 108 21.91 -2.81 5.06
CA LEU A 108 21.33 -3.69 6.07
C LEU A 108 22.37 -4.13 7.11
N THR A 109 23.58 -4.47 6.66
CA THR A 109 24.67 -4.89 7.55
C THR A 109 25.09 -3.77 8.50
N ASN A 110 25.12 -2.52 8.02
CA ASN A 110 25.39 -1.34 8.87
C ASN A 110 24.34 -1.21 9.98
N VAL A 111 23.05 -1.31 9.64
CA VAL A 111 21.96 -1.25 10.62
C VAL A 111 22.08 -2.38 11.64
N ILE A 112 22.37 -3.61 11.20
CA ILE A 112 22.55 -4.75 12.11
C ILE A 112 23.68 -4.48 13.10
N ASN A 113 24.80 -3.92 12.64
CA ASN A 113 25.93 -3.59 13.51
C ASN A 113 25.57 -2.47 14.52
N GLU A 114 24.80 -1.47 14.11
CA GLU A 114 24.28 -0.42 15.00
C GLU A 114 23.29 -0.96 16.06
N LEU A 115 22.64 -2.10 15.78
CA LEU A 115 21.71 -2.78 16.69
C LEU A 115 22.38 -3.84 17.58
N ASN A 116 23.70 -3.79 17.73
CA ASN A 116 24.51 -4.79 18.47
C ASN A 116 24.45 -6.20 17.89
N GLY A 117 24.26 -6.29 16.57
CA GLY A 117 24.42 -7.52 15.82
C GLY A 117 23.17 -8.41 15.76
N TRP A 118 23.30 -9.51 15.01
CA TRP A 118 22.27 -10.52 14.88
C TRP A 118 22.90 -11.91 15.10
N PRO A 119 22.48 -12.66 16.13
CA PRO A 119 23.09 -13.94 16.49
C PRO A 119 23.33 -14.90 15.32
N VAL A 120 22.36 -15.01 14.40
CA VAL A 120 22.43 -15.93 13.24
C VAL A 120 23.56 -15.59 12.26
N LEU A 121 23.98 -14.32 12.19
CA LEU A 121 25.05 -13.86 11.30
C LEU A 121 26.43 -13.89 11.95
N MET A 122 26.47 -13.88 13.28
CA MET A 122 27.69 -13.63 14.06
C MET A 122 28.21 -14.86 14.81
N ASN A 123 27.42 -15.93 14.92
CA ASN A 123 27.78 -17.17 15.60
C ASN A 123 28.41 -16.88 16.98
N ASP A 124 29.59 -17.44 17.26
CA ASP A 124 30.30 -17.31 18.53
C ASP A 124 30.76 -15.88 18.86
N SER A 125 30.81 -14.98 17.87
CA SER A 125 31.18 -13.58 18.07
C SER A 125 30.07 -12.78 18.74
N TRP A 126 28.82 -13.24 18.67
CA TRP A 126 27.71 -12.62 19.39
C TRP A 126 27.63 -13.18 20.81
N LYS A 127 27.57 -12.29 21.80
CA LYS A 127 27.52 -12.65 23.22
C LYS A 127 26.22 -12.15 23.83
N GLU A 128 25.42 -13.08 24.33
CA GLU A 128 24.15 -12.78 25.01
C GLU A 128 24.32 -11.82 26.18
N GLU A 129 25.44 -11.92 26.90
CA GLU A 129 25.79 -11.04 28.03
C GLU A 129 25.84 -9.55 27.64
N ASN A 130 26.11 -9.24 26.37
CA ASN A 130 26.19 -7.88 25.85
C ASN A 130 24.86 -7.41 25.23
N PHE A 131 23.82 -8.24 25.25
CA PHE A 131 22.56 -7.98 24.58
C PHE A 131 21.46 -7.57 25.56
N GLU A 132 20.97 -6.35 25.38
CA GLU A 132 19.83 -5.82 26.12
C GLU A 132 18.67 -5.56 25.14
N TRP A 133 17.69 -6.47 25.13
CA TRP A 133 16.58 -6.45 24.17
C TRP A 133 15.81 -5.11 24.17
N PHE A 134 15.65 -4.47 25.33
CA PHE A 134 14.96 -3.18 25.43
C PHE A 134 15.76 -2.03 24.79
N LYS A 135 17.09 -2.05 24.89
CA LYS A 135 17.96 -1.06 24.23
C LYS A 135 17.94 -1.26 22.72
N MET A 136 17.93 -2.51 22.27
CA MET A 136 17.77 -2.83 20.86
C MET A 136 16.42 -2.32 20.33
N LEU A 137 15.30 -2.60 21.00
CA LEU A 137 13.99 -2.06 20.59
C LEU A 137 13.93 -0.53 20.62
N ALA A 138 14.54 0.11 21.61
CA ALA A 138 14.66 1.56 21.66
C ALA A 138 15.45 2.08 20.46
N SER A 139 16.59 1.45 20.12
CA SER A 139 17.42 1.80 18.96
C SER A 139 16.67 1.61 17.64
N VAL A 140 15.97 0.48 17.45
CA VAL A 140 15.10 0.22 16.30
C VAL A 140 14.10 1.36 16.13
N ARG A 141 13.41 1.75 17.22
CA ARG A 141 12.43 2.85 17.20
C ARG A 141 13.07 4.21 16.91
N THR A 142 14.19 4.56 17.54
CA THR A 142 14.84 5.87 17.34
C THR A 142 15.41 6.02 15.93
N ASN A 143 15.81 4.91 15.30
CA ASN A 143 16.25 4.88 13.91
C ASN A 143 15.10 4.82 12.90
N GLY A 144 13.84 4.88 13.35
CA GLY A 144 12.66 4.96 12.49
C GLY A 144 12.19 3.62 11.91
N PHE A 145 12.73 2.50 12.40
CA PHE A 145 12.27 1.17 12.03
C PHE A 145 11.01 0.79 12.84
N SER A 146 10.25 -0.17 12.31
CA SER A 146 9.14 -0.77 13.07
C SER A 146 9.70 -1.51 14.29
N TYR A 147 9.17 -1.17 15.46
CA TYR A 147 9.56 -1.72 16.76
C TYR A 147 8.46 -2.62 17.34
N ASP A 148 7.44 -2.95 16.53
CA ASP A 148 6.35 -3.86 16.87
C ASP A 148 6.82 -5.33 16.77
N VAL A 149 7.83 -5.68 17.58
CA VAL A 149 8.43 -7.02 17.60
C VAL A 149 7.85 -7.87 18.73
N LEU A 150 7.98 -7.40 19.98
CA LEU A 150 7.47 -8.08 21.17
C LEU A 150 6.22 -7.39 21.72
N LEU A 151 6.25 -6.07 21.77
CA LEU A 151 5.17 -5.22 22.25
C LEU A 151 4.91 -4.17 21.18
N SER A 152 3.65 -4.04 20.76
CA SER A 152 3.24 -2.89 19.99
C SER A 152 2.89 -1.77 20.95
N ILE A 153 3.59 -0.64 20.84
CA ILE A 153 3.41 0.52 21.71
C ILE A 153 3.10 1.70 20.82
N SER A 154 1.90 2.26 20.94
CA SER A 154 1.50 3.40 20.11
C SER A 154 0.93 4.53 20.93
N VAL A 155 1.00 5.75 20.41
CA VAL A 155 0.34 6.91 21.01
C VAL A 155 -0.88 7.24 20.16
N SER A 156 -2.06 7.16 20.75
CA SER A 156 -3.31 7.44 20.05
C SER A 156 -4.32 8.11 20.98
N PRO A 157 -5.39 8.72 20.44
CA PRO A 157 -6.43 9.32 21.25
C PRO A 157 -7.02 8.34 22.26
N ASP A 158 -7.24 8.81 23.49
CA ASP A 158 -7.91 8.04 24.53
C ASP A 158 -9.36 7.75 24.11
N ILE A 159 -9.80 6.51 24.30
CA ILE A 159 -11.11 6.02 23.84
C ILE A 159 -12.27 6.70 24.61
N LYS A 160 -12.02 7.09 25.87
CA LYS A 160 -12.97 7.79 26.74
C LYS A 160 -12.83 9.31 26.65
N GLN A 161 -11.65 9.83 26.32
CA GLN A 161 -11.38 11.26 26.19
C GLN A 161 -10.52 11.58 24.96
N ASN A 162 -11.17 11.79 23.81
CA ASN A 162 -10.50 11.99 22.52
C ASN A 162 -9.69 13.31 22.38
N THR A 163 -9.66 14.16 23.41
CA THR A 163 -8.83 15.38 23.45
C THR A 163 -7.44 15.15 24.04
N ILE A 164 -7.16 13.96 24.60
CA ILE A 164 -5.85 13.56 25.11
C ILE A 164 -5.34 12.32 24.38
N ASN A 165 -4.02 12.21 24.27
CA ASN A 165 -3.37 11.01 23.76
C ASN A 165 -2.88 10.14 24.92
N ARG A 166 -2.94 8.81 24.74
CA ARG A 166 -2.36 7.83 25.68
C ARG A 166 -1.56 6.78 24.94
N VAL A 167 -0.63 6.18 25.68
CA VAL A 167 0.06 4.97 25.25
C VAL A 167 -0.93 3.81 25.28
N LYS A 168 -1.00 3.04 24.20
CA LYS A 168 -1.73 1.78 24.08
C LYS A 168 -0.74 0.66 23.77
#